data_AF-A0A1J9PX42-F1
#
_entry.id   AF-A0A1J9PX42-F1
#
_cell.length_a   1.000
_cell.length_b   1.000
_cell.length_c   1.000
_cell.angle_alpha   90.00
_cell.angle_beta   90.00
_cell.angle_gamma   90.00
#
_symmetry.space_group_name_H-M   'P 1'
#
loop_
_entity.id
_entity.type
_entity.pdbx_description
1 polymer ?
#
loop_
_entity_poly.entity_id
_entity_poly.type
_entity_poly.pdbx_seq_one_letter_code
_entity_poly.pdbx_strand_id
1 'polypeptide(L)'
;MSVKFDNVISHAKEKVKDKVKDDLHRVGDRLTGGKSTTGYLAAYLKQLQSNPLRTKMLTSGTLFALQEFLASWIAHDRSKHGHYLNSRIPKMALYGSLISAPLGHVLISILQRLFAGRTSLKAKILQILVSNLIISPIQNSVYLASMAIIAGARTFHQVKATVKAGFMPVMKVSWVTSPLSLAFAQKFLPEHTWVPFFNVIGFIIGTYINAHTKKKRLEALRRKHYGSGKSVSGRSEDYPSHP
;
A
#
# COMPACT_ATOMS: atom_id res chain seq x y z
N MET A 1 -3.61 34.01 42.15
CA MET A 1 -3.07 32.63 42.10
C MET A 1 -3.02 32.02 40.68
N SER A 2 -3.84 32.46 39.71
CA SER A 2 -3.86 31.92 38.32
C SER A 2 -2.53 32.04 37.56
N VAL A 3 -1.89 33.22 37.59
CA VAL A 3 -0.69 33.53 36.76
C VAL A 3 0.51 32.61 37.04
N LYS A 4 0.66 32.12 38.28
CA LYS A 4 1.75 31.18 38.63
C LYS A 4 1.49 29.78 38.07
N PHE A 5 0.24 29.32 38.01
CA PHE A 5 -0.12 28.03 37.43
C PHE A 5 0.00 28.05 35.91
N ASP A 6 -0.40 29.14 35.26
CA ASP A 6 -0.28 29.30 33.80
C ASP A 6 1.19 29.28 33.35
N ASN A 7 2.09 29.89 34.12
CA ASN A 7 3.54 29.86 33.87
C ASN A 7 4.16 28.47 34.09
N VAL A 8 3.67 27.67 35.04
CA VAL A 8 4.14 26.29 35.25
C VAL A 8 3.68 25.39 34.11
N ILE A 9 2.44 25.56 33.64
CA ILE A 9 1.89 24.80 32.50
C ILE A 9 2.62 25.18 31.20
N SER A 10 2.95 26.46 30.98
CA SER A 10 3.70 26.89 29.79
C SER A 10 5.12 26.31 29.77
N HIS A 11 5.85 26.38 30.89
CA HIS A 11 7.18 25.78 31.03
C HIS A 11 7.15 24.25 30.86
N ALA A 12 6.13 23.57 31.40
CA ALA A 12 5.98 22.13 31.21
C ALA A 12 5.74 21.76 29.74
N LYS A 13 4.91 22.52 29.03
CA LYS A 13 4.67 22.33 27.58
C LYS A 13 5.94 22.55 26.76
N GLU A 14 6.72 23.58 27.10
CA GLU A 14 7.96 23.90 26.40
C GLU A 14 9.03 22.81 26.61
N LYS A 15 9.18 22.34 27.85
CA LYS A 15 10.10 21.23 28.19
C LYS A 15 9.71 19.91 27.50
N VAL A 16 8.42 19.63 27.37
CA VAL A 16 7.92 18.46 26.60
C VAL A 16 8.21 18.64 25.11
N LYS A 17 7.97 19.83 24.56
CA LYS A 17 8.25 20.13 23.14
C LYS A 17 9.72 19.97 22.80
N ASP A 18 10.61 20.43 23.67
CA ASP A 18 12.06 20.31 23.46
C ASP A 18 12.54 18.87 23.59
N LYS A 19 11.99 18.11 24.55
CA LYS A 19 12.26 16.67 24.63
C LYS A 19 11.79 15.92 23.40
N VAL A 20 10.59 16.24 22.88
CA VAL A 20 10.08 15.64 21.64
C VAL A 20 10.97 15.99 20.45
N LYS A 21 11.42 17.24 20.33
CA LYS A 21 12.37 17.63 19.28
C LYS A 21 13.68 16.86 19.38
N ASP A 22 14.24 16.73 20.58
CA ASP A 22 15.48 16.00 20.81
C ASP A 22 15.34 14.51 20.46
N ASP A 23 14.25 13.88 20.88
CA ASP A 23 13.94 12.50 20.52
C ASP A 23 13.76 12.32 19.00
N LEU A 24 13.08 13.26 18.33
CA LEU A 24 12.93 13.25 16.87
C LEU A 24 14.28 13.42 16.16
N HIS A 25 15.13 14.32 16.63
CA HIS A 25 16.48 14.50 16.10
C HIS A 25 17.32 13.23 16.26
N ARG A 26 17.29 12.61 17.45
CA ARG A 26 18.01 11.35 17.73
C ARG A 26 17.53 10.20 16.85
N VAL A 27 16.21 10.09 16.63
CA VAL A 27 15.65 9.09 15.72
C VAL A 27 16.07 9.38 14.28
N GLY A 28 16.03 10.65 13.87
CA GLY A 28 16.51 11.10 12.56
C GLY A 28 17.97 10.71 12.32
N ASP A 29 18.86 11.00 13.27
CA ASP A 29 20.28 10.68 13.19
C ASP A 29 20.54 9.18 13.11
N ARG A 30 19.80 8.36 13.86
CA ARG A 30 19.94 6.89 13.74
C ARG A 30 19.45 6.34 12.41
N LEU A 31 18.38 6.93 11.87
CA LEU A 31 17.83 6.52 10.58
C LEU A 31 18.76 6.90 9.42
N THR A 32 19.26 8.14 9.40
CA THR A 32 20.07 8.67 8.30
C THR A 32 21.57 8.47 8.48
N GLY A 33 22.02 8.27 9.73
CA GLY A 33 23.43 8.27 10.14
C GLY A 33 23.87 9.60 10.75
N GLY A 34 23.08 10.67 10.62
CA GLY A 34 23.49 12.00 11.04
C GLY A 34 24.77 12.41 10.30
N LYS A 35 25.83 12.78 11.03
CA LYS A 35 27.14 13.16 10.45
C LYS A 35 28.02 11.97 10.07
N SER A 36 27.78 10.79 10.63
CA SER A 36 28.48 9.55 10.26
C SER A 36 27.60 8.78 9.30
N THR A 37 28.02 8.52 8.07
CA THR A 37 27.23 7.85 7.00
C THR A 37 26.82 6.38 7.29
N THR A 38 26.68 5.98 8.56
CA THR A 38 26.43 4.65 9.10
C THR A 38 25.07 4.56 9.84
N GLY A 39 24.00 5.06 9.22
CA GLY A 39 22.62 4.92 9.73
C GLY A 39 21.92 3.62 9.30
N TYR A 40 20.72 3.36 9.85
CA TYR A 40 19.89 2.21 9.42
C TYR A 40 19.54 2.25 7.94
N LEU A 41 19.35 3.43 7.35
CA LEU A 41 19.15 3.59 5.91
C LEU A 41 20.39 3.12 5.14
N ALA A 42 21.59 3.48 5.58
CA ALA A 42 22.83 3.03 4.94
C ALA A 42 22.99 1.50 5.04
N ALA A 43 22.68 0.91 6.19
CA ALA A 43 22.66 -0.54 6.36
C ALA A 43 21.64 -1.23 5.43
N TYR A 44 20.45 -0.66 5.30
CA TYR A 44 19.42 -1.14 4.38
C TYR A 44 19.87 -1.06 2.92
N LEU A 45 20.43 0.10 2.50
CA LEU A 45 20.94 0.29 1.16
C LEU A 45 22.08 -0.67 0.83
N LYS A 46 22.98 -0.92 1.79
CA LYS A 46 24.04 -1.93 1.66
C LYS A 46 23.44 -3.32 1.41
N GLN A 47 22.44 -3.72 2.20
CA GLN A 47 21.74 -5.01 1.99
C GLN A 47 20.98 -5.06 0.66
N LEU A 48 20.44 -3.94 0.21
CA LEU A 48 19.75 -3.86 -1.07
C LEU A 48 20.71 -4.01 -2.26
N GLN A 49 21.96 -3.56 -2.11
CA GLN A 49 23.00 -3.74 -3.13
C GLN A 49 23.62 -5.13 -3.07
N SER A 50 23.96 -5.63 -1.88
CA SER A 50 24.65 -6.92 -1.72
C SER A 50 23.72 -8.13 -1.86
N ASN A 51 22.46 -8.01 -1.40
CA ASN A 51 21.46 -9.07 -1.38
C ASN A 51 20.11 -8.58 -1.95
N PRO A 52 20.07 -8.11 -3.21
CA PRO A 52 18.93 -7.35 -3.75
C PRO A 52 17.61 -8.09 -3.69
N LEU A 53 17.59 -9.37 -4.07
CA LEU A 53 16.36 -10.16 -4.05
C LEU A 53 15.86 -10.39 -2.63
N ARG A 54 16.71 -10.91 -1.74
CA ARG A 54 16.35 -11.17 -0.33
C ARG A 54 15.83 -9.91 0.36
N THR A 55 16.52 -8.80 0.20
CA THR A 55 16.13 -7.52 0.82
C THR A 55 14.78 -7.06 0.27
N LYS A 56 14.55 -7.14 -1.04
CA LYS A 56 13.24 -6.82 -1.65
C LYS A 56 12.13 -7.73 -1.14
N MET A 57 12.38 -9.03 -0.98
CA MET A 57 11.40 -9.98 -0.46
C MET A 57 10.99 -9.64 0.97
N LEU A 58 11.96 -9.38 1.86
CA LEU A 58 11.70 -9.01 3.25
C LEU A 58 10.96 -7.67 3.35
N THR A 59 11.41 -6.65 2.61
CA THR A 59 10.75 -5.34 2.58
C THR A 59 9.33 -5.45 2.06
N SER A 60 9.14 -6.09 0.90
CA SER A 60 7.83 -6.23 0.26
C SER A 60 6.86 -6.99 1.16
N GLY A 61 7.25 -8.15 1.72
CA GLY A 61 6.40 -8.90 2.64
C GLY A 61 5.98 -8.08 3.86
N THR A 62 6.91 -7.33 4.46
CA THR A 62 6.62 -6.45 5.60
C THR A 62 5.63 -5.35 5.21
N LEU A 63 5.86 -4.69 4.08
CA LEU A 63 4.99 -3.61 3.61
C LEU A 63 3.58 -4.11 3.28
N PHE A 64 3.43 -5.22 2.56
CA PHE A 64 2.11 -5.78 2.24
C PHE A 64 1.34 -6.25 3.49
N ALA A 65 2.04 -6.80 4.49
CA ALA A 65 1.43 -7.15 5.77
C ALA A 65 0.91 -5.90 6.50
N LEU A 66 1.73 -4.85 6.58
CA LEU A 66 1.37 -3.57 7.19
C LEU A 66 0.23 -2.87 6.42
N GLN A 67 0.22 -2.93 5.09
CA GLN A 67 -0.87 -2.42 4.27
C GLN A 67 -2.19 -3.10 4.61
N GLU A 68 -2.22 -4.42 4.72
CA GLU A 68 -3.45 -5.15 5.05
C GLU A 68 -3.92 -4.84 6.48
N PHE A 69 -2.99 -4.71 7.42
CA PHE A 69 -3.32 -4.28 8.79
C PHE A 69 -3.94 -2.88 8.81
N LEU A 70 -3.25 -1.89 8.25
CA LEU A 70 -3.74 -0.50 8.23
C LEU A 70 -5.03 -0.36 7.44
N ALA A 71 -5.15 -1.02 6.29
CA ALA A 71 -6.38 -1.00 5.50
C ALA A 71 -7.55 -1.60 6.27
N SER A 72 -7.33 -2.67 7.03
CA SER A 72 -8.37 -3.27 7.88
C SER A 72 -8.78 -2.33 9.02
N TRP A 73 -7.80 -1.65 9.63
CA TRP A 73 -8.05 -0.65 10.67
C TRP A 73 -8.85 0.55 10.14
N ILE A 74 -8.40 1.16 9.04
CA ILE A 74 -9.07 2.31 8.40
C ILE A 74 -10.49 1.96 7.96
N ALA A 75 -10.68 0.79 7.32
CA ALA A 75 -11.98 0.35 6.85
C ALA A 75 -12.92 -0.15 7.96
N HIS A 76 -12.44 -0.25 9.21
CA HIS A 76 -13.14 -0.90 10.31
C HIS A 76 -13.55 -2.35 9.98
N ASP A 77 -12.73 -3.04 9.17
CA ASP A 77 -12.88 -4.43 8.75
C ASP A 77 -12.38 -5.35 9.87
N ARG A 78 -13.22 -5.56 10.89
CA ARG A 78 -12.90 -6.41 12.04
C ARG A 78 -13.10 -7.89 11.69
N SER A 79 -12.21 -8.74 12.21
CA SER A 79 -12.39 -10.19 12.18
C SER A 79 -13.62 -10.62 12.99
N LYS A 80 -14.02 -11.90 12.87
CA LYS A 80 -15.14 -12.48 13.64
C LYS A 80 -15.01 -12.29 15.17
N HIS A 81 -13.77 -12.18 15.67
CA HIS A 81 -13.46 -11.97 17.09
C HIS A 81 -13.21 -10.49 17.45
N GLY A 82 -13.51 -9.54 16.57
CA GLY A 82 -13.39 -8.10 16.84
C GLY A 82 -12.00 -7.50 16.62
N HIS A 83 -10.96 -8.31 16.36
CA HIS A 83 -9.59 -7.82 16.14
C HIS A 83 -9.32 -7.45 14.67
N TYR A 84 -8.42 -6.49 14.45
CA TYR A 84 -7.93 -6.12 13.11
C TYR A 84 -6.84 -7.06 12.58
N LEU A 85 -6.19 -7.83 13.47
CA LEU A 85 -5.30 -8.91 13.09
C LEU A 85 -6.14 -10.05 12.51
N ASN A 86 -6.00 -10.27 11.20
CA ASN A 86 -6.78 -11.27 10.48
C ASN A 86 -5.87 -12.18 9.65
N SER A 87 -6.41 -13.31 9.20
CA SER A 87 -5.66 -14.33 8.45
C SER A 87 -5.18 -13.88 7.07
N ARG A 88 -5.55 -12.68 6.60
CA ARG A 88 -5.02 -12.10 5.36
C ARG A 88 -3.67 -11.45 5.57
N ILE A 89 -3.32 -10.97 6.76
CA ILE A 89 -2.02 -10.31 7.02
C ILE A 89 -0.85 -11.26 6.71
N PRO A 90 -0.79 -12.51 7.22
CA PRO A 90 0.29 -13.43 6.87
C PRO A 90 0.28 -13.80 5.38
N LYS A 91 -0.90 -13.90 4.75
CA LYS A 91 -1.01 -14.17 3.31
C LYS A 91 -0.48 -13.02 2.46
N MET A 92 -0.72 -11.79 2.89
CA MET A 92 -0.20 -10.59 2.23
C MET A 92 1.32 -10.48 2.43
N ALA A 93 1.84 -10.89 3.59
CA ALA A 93 3.27 -11.03 3.81
C ALA A 93 3.90 -12.01 2.81
N LEU A 94 3.31 -13.20 2.68
CA LEU A 94 3.78 -14.24 1.75
C LEU A 94 3.64 -13.81 0.28
N TYR A 95 2.56 -13.12 -0.08
CA TYR A 95 2.41 -12.54 -1.41
C TYR A 95 3.53 -11.53 -1.69
N GLY A 96 3.77 -10.60 -0.76
CA GLY A 96 4.82 -9.60 -0.90
C GLY A 96 6.20 -10.22 -1.08
N SER A 97 6.53 -11.21 -0.25
CA SER A 97 7.86 -11.83 -0.21
C SER A 97 8.09 -12.86 -1.30
N LEU A 98 7.12 -13.73 -1.60
CA LEU A 98 7.33 -14.88 -2.49
C LEU A 98 6.80 -14.67 -3.91
N ILE A 99 5.90 -13.70 -4.12
CA ILE A 99 5.27 -13.47 -5.43
C ILE A 99 5.68 -12.10 -5.96
N SER A 100 5.30 -11.02 -5.28
CA SER A 100 5.44 -9.64 -5.77
C SER A 100 6.90 -9.25 -5.96
N ALA A 101 7.75 -9.44 -4.94
CA ALA A 101 9.16 -9.06 -5.01
C ALA A 101 9.96 -9.89 -6.04
N PRO A 102 9.87 -11.24 -6.07
CA PRO A 102 10.57 -12.03 -7.09
C PRO A 102 10.10 -11.72 -8.51
N LEU A 103 8.79 -11.61 -8.74
CA LEU A 103 8.24 -11.24 -10.05
C LEU A 103 8.77 -9.89 -10.51
N GLY A 104 8.68 -8.87 -9.65
CA GLY A 104 9.20 -7.53 -9.97
C GLY A 104 10.70 -7.53 -10.21
N HIS A 105 11.47 -8.29 -9.43
CA HIS A 105 12.92 -8.40 -9.61
C HIS A 105 13.26 -9.00 -10.97
N VAL A 106 12.61 -10.09 -11.36
CA VAL A 106 12.85 -10.77 -12.65
C VAL A 106 12.44 -9.88 -13.82
N LEU A 107 11.21 -9.34 -13.80
CA LEU A 107 10.68 -8.51 -14.89
C LEU A 107 11.53 -7.25 -15.13
N ILE A 108 11.94 -6.57 -14.06
CA ILE A 108 12.83 -5.41 -14.18
C ILE A 108 14.23 -5.84 -14.63
N SER A 109 14.76 -6.97 -14.16
CA SER A 109 16.05 -7.47 -14.63
C SER A 109 16.05 -7.77 -16.13
N ILE A 110 14.97 -8.36 -16.65
CA ILE A 110 14.77 -8.56 -18.09
C ILE A 110 14.74 -7.22 -18.82
N LEU A 111 13.95 -6.26 -18.32
CA LEU A 111 13.88 -4.92 -18.92
C LEU A 111 15.25 -4.23 -18.95
N GLN A 112 16.02 -4.29 -17.86
CA GLN A 112 17.35 -3.70 -17.80
C GLN A 112 18.32 -4.37 -18.77
N ARG A 113 18.26 -5.70 -18.93
CA ARG A 113 19.07 -6.43 -19.92
C ARG A 113 18.70 -6.06 -21.36
N LEU A 114 17.41 -5.91 -21.67
CA LEU A 114 16.94 -5.53 -23.01
C LEU A 114 17.42 -4.14 -23.44
N PHE A 115 17.61 -3.22 -22.48
CA PHE A 115 18.06 -1.85 -22.71
C PHE A 115 19.53 -1.62 -22.32
N ALA A 116 20.27 -2.69 -22.00
CA ALA A 116 21.67 -2.58 -21.62
C ALA A 116 22.49 -1.92 -22.75
N GLY A 117 23.35 -0.96 -22.37
CA GLY A 117 24.17 -0.20 -23.32
C GLY A 117 23.41 0.85 -24.16
N ARG A 118 22.09 1.00 -23.97
CA ARG A 118 21.29 2.00 -24.70
C ARG A 118 21.19 3.30 -23.89
N THR A 119 22.04 4.28 -24.19
CA THR A 119 22.13 5.53 -23.41
C THR A 119 21.31 6.70 -23.97
N SER A 120 20.80 6.58 -25.20
CA SER A 120 20.08 7.68 -25.86
C SER A 120 18.78 8.05 -25.15
N LEU A 121 18.36 9.32 -25.25
CA LEU A 121 17.09 9.80 -24.69
C LEU A 121 15.91 8.97 -25.20
N LYS A 122 15.90 8.66 -26.50
CA LYS A 122 14.89 7.78 -27.12
C LYS A 122 14.84 6.40 -26.46
N ALA A 123 15.99 5.80 -26.14
CA ALA A 123 16.03 4.51 -25.45
C ALA A 123 15.49 4.60 -24.02
N LYS A 124 15.83 5.65 -23.27
CA LYS A 124 15.29 5.87 -21.92
C LYS A 124 13.77 6.03 -21.93
N ILE A 125 13.23 6.82 -22.87
CA ILE A 125 11.78 6.99 -23.05
C ILE A 125 11.13 5.65 -23.39
N LEU A 126 11.69 4.90 -24.34
CA LEU A 126 11.17 3.60 -24.72
C LEU A 126 11.21 2.60 -23.56
N GLN A 127 12.26 2.60 -22.74
CA GLN A 127 12.37 1.75 -21.55
C GLN A 127 11.25 2.06 -20.54
N ILE A 128 10.95 3.35 -20.32
CA ILE A 128 9.84 3.78 -19.45
C ILE A 128 8.49 3.34 -20.03
N LEU A 129 8.29 3.45 -21.35
CA LEU A 129 7.07 3.00 -22.01
C LEU A 129 6.88 1.48 -21.89
N VAL A 130 7.92 0.69 -22.14
CA VAL A 130 7.89 -0.77 -21.97
C VAL A 130 7.61 -1.13 -20.50
N SER A 131 8.21 -0.42 -19.54
CA SER A 131 7.91 -0.60 -18.12
C SER A 131 6.43 -0.35 -17.81
N ASN A 132 5.85 0.75 -18.30
CA ASN A 132 4.47 1.12 -18.00
C ASN A 132 3.42 0.32 -18.79
N LEU A 133 3.74 -0.14 -19.99
CA LEU A 133 2.79 -0.78 -20.91
C LEU A 133 2.91 -2.31 -20.94
N ILE A 134 3.98 -2.90 -20.40
CA ILE A 134 4.18 -4.35 -20.34
C ILE A 134 4.36 -4.80 -18.90
N ILE A 135 5.36 -4.25 -18.20
CA ILE A 135 5.72 -4.72 -16.86
C ILE A 135 4.61 -4.40 -15.85
N SER A 136 4.13 -3.15 -15.81
CA SER A 136 3.07 -2.72 -14.90
C SER A 136 1.75 -3.51 -15.09
N PRO A 137 1.23 -3.73 -16.32
CA PRO A 137 0.07 -4.60 -16.54
C PRO A 137 0.22 -6.03 -16.00
N ILE A 138 1.39 -6.66 -16.18
CA ILE A 138 1.64 -8.00 -15.67
C ILE A 138 1.59 -7.99 -14.13
N GLN A 139 2.33 -7.07 -13.51
CA GLN A 139 2.38 -6.96 -12.05
C GLN A 139 1.00 -6.66 -11.44
N ASN A 140 0.25 -5.73 -12.02
CA ASN A 140 -1.08 -5.35 -11.54
C ASN A 140 -2.11 -6.48 -11.72
N SER A 141 -2.01 -7.26 -12.80
CA SER A 141 -2.86 -8.44 -13.01
C SER A 141 -2.59 -9.52 -11.96
N VAL A 142 -1.31 -9.83 -11.69
CA VAL A 142 -0.91 -10.79 -10.66
C VAL A 142 -1.33 -10.31 -9.26
N TYR A 143 -1.18 -9.01 -8.98
CA TYR A 143 -1.65 -8.40 -7.74
C TYR A 143 -3.15 -8.60 -7.55
N LEU A 144 -3.97 -8.22 -8.55
CA LEU A 144 -5.43 -8.35 -8.47
C LEU A 144 -5.87 -9.80 -8.34
N ALA A 145 -5.24 -10.71 -9.07
CA ALA A 145 -5.52 -12.14 -8.96
C ALA A 145 -5.20 -12.68 -7.57
N SER A 146 -4.04 -12.32 -7.02
CA SER A 146 -3.61 -12.71 -5.66
C SER A 146 -4.55 -12.14 -4.61
N MET A 147 -4.92 -10.87 -4.72
CA MET A 147 -5.89 -10.21 -3.85
C MET A 147 -7.24 -10.92 -3.86
N ALA A 148 -7.72 -11.35 -5.03
CA ALA A 148 -8.97 -12.10 -5.14
C ALA A 148 -8.90 -13.43 -4.36
N ILE A 149 -7.82 -14.19 -4.53
CA ILE A 149 -7.58 -15.47 -3.84
C ILE A 149 -7.47 -15.26 -2.32
N ILE A 150 -6.71 -14.25 -1.88
CA ILE A 150 -6.54 -13.90 -0.46
C ILE A 150 -7.88 -13.47 0.16
N ALA A 151 -8.70 -12.75 -0.59
CA ALA A 151 -10.04 -12.34 -0.18
C ALA A 151 -11.06 -13.50 -0.13
N GLY A 152 -10.70 -14.67 -0.66
CA GLY A 152 -11.47 -15.91 -0.57
C GLY A 152 -12.05 -16.41 -1.89
N ALA A 153 -11.66 -15.86 -3.05
CA ALA A 153 -12.07 -16.39 -4.34
C ALA A 153 -11.57 -17.84 -4.50
N ARG A 154 -12.47 -18.75 -4.91
CA ARG A 154 -12.20 -20.18 -5.07
C ARG A 154 -12.30 -20.66 -6.51
N THR A 155 -12.89 -19.87 -7.42
CA THR A 155 -13.05 -20.23 -8.82
C THR A 155 -12.32 -19.26 -9.74
N PHE A 156 -11.88 -19.76 -10.90
CA PHE A 156 -11.28 -18.92 -11.94
C PHE A 156 -12.19 -17.76 -12.35
N HIS A 157 -13.50 -18.00 -12.42
CA HIS A 157 -14.48 -16.96 -12.76
C HIS A 157 -14.46 -15.80 -11.76
N GLN A 158 -14.39 -16.08 -10.46
CA GLN A 158 -14.31 -15.04 -9.40
C GLN A 158 -13.02 -14.23 -9.48
N VAL A 159 -11.89 -14.90 -9.74
CA VAL A 159 -10.60 -14.25 -9.92
C VAL A 159 -10.63 -13.36 -11.17
N LYS A 160 -11.08 -13.90 -12.31
CA LYS A 160 -11.23 -13.16 -13.58
C LYS A 160 -12.14 -11.94 -13.42
N ALA A 161 -13.27 -12.07 -12.72
CA ALA A 161 -14.17 -10.96 -12.46
C ALA A 161 -13.48 -9.84 -11.66
N THR A 162 -12.72 -10.21 -10.63
CA THR A 162 -11.96 -9.25 -9.81
C THR A 162 -10.88 -8.55 -10.62
N VAL A 163 -10.11 -9.30 -11.41
CA VAL A 163 -9.08 -8.72 -12.30
C VAL A 163 -9.74 -7.78 -13.31
N LYS A 164 -10.79 -8.22 -14.01
CA LYS A 164 -11.48 -7.39 -15.02
C LYS A 164 -12.03 -6.09 -14.42
N ALA A 165 -12.62 -6.16 -13.23
CA ALA A 165 -13.18 -4.98 -12.55
C ALA A 165 -12.10 -4.04 -12.00
N GLY A 166 -10.99 -4.58 -11.49
CA GLY A 166 -9.92 -3.82 -10.84
C GLY A 166 -8.84 -3.32 -11.78
N PHE A 167 -8.64 -3.96 -12.94
CA PHE A 167 -7.48 -3.72 -13.80
C PHE A 167 -7.38 -2.27 -14.25
N MET A 168 -8.38 -1.75 -14.96
CA MET A 168 -8.31 -0.39 -15.50
C MET A 168 -8.21 0.69 -14.41
N PRO A 169 -8.98 0.62 -13.29
CA PRO A 169 -8.79 1.53 -12.16
C PRO A 169 -7.36 1.54 -11.62
N VAL A 170 -6.76 0.36 -11.39
CA VAL A 170 -5.39 0.25 -10.88
C VAL A 170 -4.38 0.76 -11.90
N MET A 171 -4.56 0.45 -13.19
CA MET A 171 -3.69 0.95 -14.26
C MET A 171 -3.71 2.47 -14.34
N LYS A 172 -4.87 3.12 -14.26
CA LYS A 172 -4.98 4.59 -14.26
C LYS A 172 -4.18 5.21 -13.11
N VAL A 173 -4.31 4.65 -11.91
CA VAL A 173 -3.52 5.11 -10.76
C VAL A 173 -2.03 4.93 -11.02
N SER A 174 -1.62 3.76 -11.51
CA SER A 174 -0.20 3.47 -11.83
C SER A 174 0.36 4.42 -12.89
N TRP A 175 -0.37 4.66 -13.98
CA TRP A 175 0.10 5.52 -15.08
C TRP A 175 0.19 7.00 -14.72
N VAL A 176 -0.55 7.45 -13.72
CA VAL A 176 -0.39 8.81 -13.18
C VAL A 176 0.73 8.85 -12.14
N THR A 177 0.74 7.90 -11.21
CA THR A 177 1.64 7.94 -10.06
C THR A 177 3.08 7.59 -10.42
N SER A 178 3.32 6.65 -11.34
CA SER A 178 4.65 6.23 -11.74
C SER A 178 5.46 7.37 -12.38
N PRO A 179 4.97 8.11 -13.40
CA PRO A 179 5.73 9.22 -13.99
C PRO A 179 5.96 10.37 -13.01
N LEU A 180 4.96 10.73 -12.21
CA LEU A 180 5.11 11.81 -11.21
C LEU A 180 6.17 11.45 -10.17
N SER A 181 6.12 10.22 -9.64
CA SER A 181 7.09 9.75 -8.65
C SER A 181 8.48 9.64 -9.26
N LEU A 182 8.59 9.19 -10.51
CA LEU A 182 9.86 9.11 -11.22
C LEU A 182 10.47 10.50 -11.46
N ALA A 183 9.67 11.47 -11.93
CA ALA A 183 10.12 12.84 -12.14
C ALA A 183 10.62 13.48 -10.83
N PHE A 184 9.92 13.22 -9.71
CA PHE A 184 10.36 13.66 -8.39
C PHE A 184 11.69 12.99 -8.00
N ALA A 185 11.79 11.67 -8.12
CA ALA A 185 13.00 10.93 -7.78
C ALA A 185 14.21 11.40 -8.59
N GLN A 186 14.04 11.63 -9.89
CA GLN A 186 15.09 12.12 -10.78
C GLN A 186 15.60 13.52 -10.41
N LYS A 187 14.69 14.41 -9.96
CA LYS A 187 15.04 15.79 -9.63
C LYS A 187 15.65 15.94 -8.24
N PHE A 188 15.22 15.13 -7.27
CA PHE A 188 15.49 15.39 -5.85
C PHE A 188 16.24 14.27 -5.12
N LEU A 189 16.35 13.07 -5.70
CA LEU A 189 16.87 11.91 -4.99
C LEU A 189 18.05 11.24 -5.71
N PRO A 190 19.12 10.84 -4.97
CA PRO A 190 20.15 9.97 -5.51
C PRO A 190 19.57 8.63 -5.99
N GLU A 191 20.09 8.08 -7.09
CA GLU A 191 19.55 6.84 -7.71
C GLU A 191 19.49 5.65 -6.75
N HIS A 192 20.47 5.52 -5.86
CA HIS A 192 20.52 4.42 -4.89
C HIS A 192 19.37 4.47 -3.86
N THR A 193 18.75 5.64 -3.62
CA THR A 193 17.61 5.79 -2.70
C THR A 193 16.26 5.64 -3.40
N TRP A 194 16.23 5.40 -4.71
CA TRP A 194 14.97 5.34 -5.45
C TRP A 194 14.10 4.15 -5.01
N VAL A 195 14.70 2.98 -4.76
CA VAL A 195 13.95 1.80 -4.32
C VAL A 195 13.20 2.03 -3.00
N PRO A 196 13.83 2.49 -1.90
CA PRO A 196 13.07 2.80 -0.69
C PRO A 196 12.04 3.90 -0.91
N PHE A 197 12.32 4.91 -1.73
CA PHE A 197 11.32 5.94 -2.07
C PHE A 197 10.08 5.36 -2.76
N PHE A 198 10.26 4.55 -3.81
CA PHE A 198 9.13 3.91 -4.51
C PHE A 198 8.38 2.92 -3.62
N ASN A 199 9.08 2.26 -2.68
CA ASN A 199 8.42 1.42 -1.67
C ASN A 199 7.49 2.23 -0.77
N VAL A 200 7.87 3.45 -0.35
CA VAL A 200 7.01 4.34 0.45
C VAL A 200 5.79 4.79 -0.36
N ILE A 201 5.99 5.22 -1.60
CA ILE A 201 4.88 5.61 -2.49
C ILE A 201 3.92 4.44 -2.72
N GLY A 202 4.45 3.26 -3.06
CA GLY A 202 3.68 2.05 -3.24
C GLY A 202 2.95 1.63 -1.96
N PHE A 203 3.58 1.81 -0.80
CA PHE A 203 2.97 1.57 0.50
C PHE A 203 1.72 2.42 0.73
N ILE A 204 1.84 3.75 0.52
CA ILE A 204 0.76 4.72 0.71
C ILE A 204 -0.40 4.44 -0.25
N ILE A 205 -0.10 4.35 -1.56
CA ILE A 205 -1.11 4.11 -2.59
C ILE A 205 -1.81 2.77 -2.37
N GLY A 206 -1.04 1.70 -2.12
CA GLY A 206 -1.61 0.38 -1.90
C GLY A 206 -2.47 0.30 -0.64
N THR A 207 -2.08 0.98 0.45
CA THR A 207 -2.92 1.09 1.66
C THR A 207 -4.23 1.79 1.34
N TYR A 208 -4.18 2.93 0.63
CA TYR A 208 -5.36 3.69 0.24
C TYR A 208 -6.32 2.86 -0.63
N ILE A 209 -5.81 2.21 -1.69
CA ILE A 209 -6.62 1.37 -2.58
C ILE A 209 -7.25 0.20 -1.82
N ASN A 210 -6.47 -0.47 -0.95
CA ASN A 210 -6.97 -1.60 -0.17
C ASN A 210 -8.06 -1.16 0.82
N ALA A 211 -7.82 -0.08 1.57
CA ALA A 211 -8.80 0.49 2.51
C ALA A 211 -10.10 0.89 1.81
N HIS A 212 -9.99 1.61 0.68
CA HIS A 212 -11.15 2.05 -0.12
C HIS A 212 -11.96 0.86 -0.65
N THR A 213 -11.28 -0.18 -1.13
CA THR A 213 -11.92 -1.40 -1.65
C THR A 213 -12.66 -2.14 -0.54
N LYS A 214 -12.05 -2.28 0.64
CA LYS A 214 -12.68 -2.88 1.82
C LYS A 214 -13.92 -2.10 2.23
N LYS A 215 -13.83 -0.78 2.34
CA LYS A 215 -14.95 0.09 2.71
C LYS A 215 -16.14 -0.08 1.77
N LYS A 216 -15.91 -0.04 0.45
CA LYS A 216 -16.97 -0.28 -0.56
C LYS A 216 -17.61 -1.66 -0.43
N ARG A 217 -16.81 -2.70 -0.17
CA ARG A 217 -17.32 -4.07 0.05
C ARG A 217 -18.21 -4.13 1.29
N LEU A 218 -17.78 -3.54 2.40
CA LEU A 218 -18.54 -3.49 3.65
C LEU A 218 -19.85 -2.72 3.48
N GLU A 219 -19.83 -1.59 2.77
CA GLU A 219 -21.03 -0.83 2.44
C GLU A 219 -22.01 -1.63 1.56
N ALA A 220 -21.51 -2.34 0.54
CA ALA A 220 -22.34 -3.21 -0.29
C ALA A 220 -22.98 -4.36 0.51
N LEU A 221 -22.24 -4.96 1.45
CA LEU A 221 -22.77 -5.99 2.35
C LEU A 221 -23.85 -5.42 3.29
N ARG A 222 -23.61 -4.23 3.87
CA ARG A 222 -24.60 -3.52 4.70
C ARG A 222 -25.87 -3.20 3.92
N ARG A 223 -25.74 -2.69 2.69
CA ARG A 223 -26.91 -2.40 1.83
C ARG A 223 -27.72 -3.66 1.50
N LYS A 224 -27.07 -4.81 1.28
CA LYS A 224 -27.79 -6.07 1.08
C LYS A 224 -28.53 -6.53 2.34
N HIS A 225 -27.89 -6.43 3.50
CA HIS A 225 -28.48 -6.84 4.78
C HIS A 225 -29.66 -5.95 5.21
N TYR A 226 -29.53 -4.62 5.07
CA TYR A 226 -30.59 -3.68 5.45
C TYR A 226 -31.61 -3.43 4.33
N GLY A 227 -31.22 -3.61 3.06
CA GLY A 227 -32.11 -3.42 1.91
C GLY A 227 -33.08 -4.56 1.66
N SER A 228 -32.76 -5.80 2.06
CA SER A 228 -33.70 -6.93 1.96
C SER A 228 -34.79 -6.93 3.04
N GLY A 229 -34.65 -6.10 4.09
CA GLY A 229 -35.65 -5.98 5.17
C GLY A 229 -36.85 -5.08 4.81
N LYS A 230 -36.79 -4.32 3.72
CA LYS A 230 -37.83 -3.35 3.34
C LYS A 230 -38.82 -3.86 2.27
N SER A 231 -38.71 -5.10 1.79
CA SER A 231 -39.55 -5.63 0.71
C SER A 231 -40.58 -6.70 1.13
N VAL A 232 -40.85 -6.90 2.43
CA VAL A 232 -41.81 -7.94 2.90
C VAL A 232 -42.79 -7.43 3.97
N SER A 233 -43.11 -6.13 4.00
CA SER A 233 -44.14 -5.58 4.91
C SER A 233 -45.04 -4.59 4.19
N GLY A 234 -45.79 -5.09 3.21
CA GLY A 234 -46.80 -4.34 2.47
C GLY A 234 -47.91 -5.25 1.99
N ARG A 235 -48.44 -6.11 2.87
CA ARG A 235 -49.72 -6.79 2.66
C ARG A 235 -50.47 -6.83 3.99
N SER A 236 -51.28 -5.81 4.20
CA SER A 236 -52.46 -5.82 5.07
C SER A 236 -53.60 -5.51 4.10
N GLU A 237 -54.32 -6.52 3.58
CA GLU A 237 -55.56 -7.04 4.18
C GLU A 237 -56.46 -5.91 4.68
N ASP A 238 -57.16 -5.27 3.73
CA ASP A 238 -58.31 -4.41 4.00
C ASP A 238 -59.56 -5.08 3.41
N TYR A 239 -60.34 -5.72 4.28
CA TYR A 239 -61.81 -5.81 4.30
C TYR A 239 -62.18 -6.20 5.74
N PRO A 240 -63.35 -5.82 6.31
CA PRO A 240 -64.54 -5.27 5.66
C PRO A 240 -65.21 -4.08 6.41
N SER A 241 -66.19 -3.45 5.77
CA SER A 241 -67.29 -2.82 6.52
C SER A 241 -68.61 -2.95 5.75
N HIS A 242 -69.47 -3.82 6.28
CA HIS A 242 -70.91 -3.91 5.99
C HIS A 242 -71.65 -2.62 6.38
N PRO A 243 -72.84 -2.41 5.82
CA PRO A 243 -74.08 -2.71 6.57
C PRO A 243 -74.75 -4.01 6.14
#